data_AF-A0A6G1HMJ6-F1
#
_entry.id   AF-A0A6G1HMJ6-F1
#
_cell.length_a   1.000
_cell.length_b   1.000
_cell.length_c   1.000
_cell.angle_alpha   90.00
_cell.angle_beta   90.00
_cell.angle_gamma   90.00
#
_symmetry.space_group_name_H-M   'P 1'
#
loop_
_entity.id
_entity.type
_entity.pdbx_description
1 polymer ?
#
loop_
_entity_poly.entity_id
_entity_poly.type
_entity_poly.pdbx_seq_one_letter_code
_entity_poly.pdbx_strand_id
1 'polypeptide(L)'
;MSIPGITIYDAPKGPKDQVLPVQSALLAQFAADQAIKSPDRPSRKWELMDVKQHMVEFCGDQAGSRFIQKKIETANSDERAIVFAELYDNLLQLMKDVFGNYVIQKLFEHGDQNQKKMMADKMRTHVGDLATSMFGCRVLQKAFEFVLTDQQVELAQELRGDVYKCVMDQQGNHVIQRVIERVPPEHWQFIVNESRGHLAEMSQNQYGCRVVQRMLDYCDASLQAAMLDELVPQGEKLITDTYGNYVAQHIIIKGPEKESSKMVEYVKKNWFQYSKHKFASNVVERVLVYKGDDVRRYIMCAVLDLCTLSAPTGPANGHAREHNCALQQLIRDNYGNYVVSKILGTLPDADHALFVARLQPEMDRARKSVGAKQLAAMELKMHNRCDIETFERGFTGDPDKRANGPPGRARDVRTPVRGSGHRNGINPQAQPFGVPSGPAYRGSFGGVAPAGPGAGAGQPARSPLPRGGSAGAGASAAADGQERTQSPPATNGVNGHAFGGAS
;
A
#
# COMPACT_ATOMS: atom_id res chain seq x y z
N MET A 1 -59.59 -1.32 7.16
CA MET A 1 -58.86 -2.54 6.76
C MET A 1 -57.37 -2.25 6.91
N SER A 2 -56.62 -3.11 7.57
CA SER A 2 -55.18 -2.91 7.80
C SER A 2 -54.37 -3.79 6.83
N ILE A 3 -53.24 -3.28 6.35
CA ILE A 3 -52.32 -4.04 5.48
C ILE A 3 -51.37 -4.85 6.39
N PRO A 4 -51.36 -6.19 6.33
CA PRO A 4 -50.37 -7.00 7.04
C PRO A 4 -49.07 -7.11 6.22
N GLY A 5 -47.93 -7.36 6.88
CA GLY A 5 -46.73 -7.91 6.22
C GLY A 5 -45.41 -7.15 6.34
N ILE A 6 -45.31 -6.03 7.06
CA ILE A 6 -44.00 -5.43 7.39
C ILE A 6 -43.50 -5.99 8.72
N THR A 7 -42.74 -7.08 8.65
CA THR A 7 -41.91 -7.53 9.78
C THR A 7 -40.75 -6.56 9.93
N ILE A 8 -40.81 -5.71 10.95
CA ILE A 8 -39.65 -4.88 11.32
C ILE A 8 -38.62 -5.81 11.96
N TYR A 9 -37.53 -6.07 11.24
CA TYR A 9 -36.35 -6.67 11.85
C TYR A 9 -35.64 -5.60 12.68
N ASP A 10 -35.66 -5.76 14.00
CA ASP A 10 -34.81 -4.97 14.89
C ASP A 10 -33.34 -5.13 14.46
N ALA A 11 -32.62 -4.01 14.38
CA ALA A 11 -31.21 -4.04 14.03
C ALA A 11 -30.42 -4.85 15.07
N PRO A 12 -29.46 -5.70 14.66
CA PRO A 12 -28.67 -6.50 15.59
C PRO A 12 -27.95 -5.58 16.58
N LYS A 13 -28.31 -5.71 17.85
CA LYS A 13 -27.75 -4.90 18.94
C LYS A 13 -26.23 -5.06 18.99
N GLY A 14 -25.53 -3.94 18.85
CA GLY A 14 -24.06 -3.94 18.87
C GLY A 14 -23.48 -4.37 20.24
N PRO A 15 -22.15 -4.61 20.34
CA PRO A 15 -21.51 -5.20 21.52
C PRO A 15 -21.53 -4.38 22.84
N LYS A 16 -22.42 -3.40 22.97
CA LYS A 16 -22.59 -2.55 24.16
C LYS A 16 -23.79 -2.92 25.04
N ASP A 17 -24.69 -3.77 24.53
CA ASP A 17 -25.85 -4.30 25.29
C ASP A 17 -25.51 -5.61 26.03
N GLN A 18 -24.28 -6.12 25.91
CA GLN A 18 -23.78 -7.16 26.81
C GLN A 18 -23.43 -6.54 28.16
N VAL A 19 -23.89 -7.16 29.24
CA VAL A 19 -23.53 -6.77 30.62
C VAL A 19 -22.01 -6.87 30.75
N LEU A 20 -21.34 -5.73 30.94
CA LEU A 20 -19.91 -5.69 31.23
C LEU A 20 -19.65 -6.57 32.46
N PRO A 21 -18.72 -7.54 32.41
CA PRO A 21 -18.30 -8.27 33.59
C PRO A 21 -17.91 -7.28 34.69
N VAL A 22 -18.38 -7.51 35.92
CA VAL A 22 -17.97 -6.68 37.06
C VAL A 22 -16.47 -6.88 37.24
N GLN A 23 -15.70 -5.84 36.91
CA GLN A 23 -14.24 -5.85 37.00
C GLN A 23 -13.81 -6.37 38.37
N SER A 24 -12.95 -7.38 38.39
CA SER A 24 -12.57 -8.02 39.65
C SER A 24 -11.84 -7.04 40.56
N ALA A 25 -12.02 -7.24 41.87
CA ALA A 25 -11.29 -6.46 42.87
C ALA A 25 -9.76 -6.55 42.68
N LEU A 26 -9.28 -7.65 42.10
CA LEU A 26 -7.88 -7.88 41.79
C LEU A 26 -7.39 -7.03 40.60
N LEU A 27 -8.13 -6.98 39.49
CA LEU A 27 -7.78 -6.12 38.35
C LEU A 27 -7.94 -4.63 38.70
N ALA A 28 -8.95 -4.28 39.50
CA ALA A 28 -9.10 -2.93 40.04
C ALA A 28 -7.93 -2.55 40.99
N GLN A 29 -7.49 -3.45 41.87
CA GLN A 29 -6.31 -3.23 42.72
C GLN A 29 -5.04 -3.07 41.87
N PHE A 30 -4.84 -3.92 40.87
CA PHE A 30 -3.71 -3.82 39.94
C PHE A 30 -3.69 -2.46 39.22
N ALA A 31 -4.83 -2.01 38.69
CA ALA A 31 -4.94 -0.71 38.03
C ALA A 31 -4.62 0.46 39.00
N ALA A 32 -5.05 0.38 40.26
CA ALA A 32 -4.71 1.36 41.29
C ALA A 32 -3.21 1.36 41.63
N ASP A 33 -2.60 0.19 41.83
CA ASP A 33 -1.16 0.05 42.09
C ASP A 33 -0.30 0.62 40.95
N GLN A 34 -0.70 0.40 39.68
CA GLN A 34 -0.01 0.96 38.50
C GLN A 34 -0.19 2.49 38.36
N ALA A 35 -1.22 3.07 38.97
CA ALA A 35 -1.45 4.52 38.96
C ALA A 35 -0.63 5.26 40.02
N ILE A 36 -0.23 4.61 41.12
CA ILE A 36 0.51 5.22 42.23
C ILE A 36 1.97 5.45 41.86
N LYS A 37 2.27 6.67 41.37
CA LYS A 37 3.63 7.16 41.07
C LYS A 37 4.18 8.01 42.22
N SER A 38 4.28 7.44 43.41
CA SER A 38 4.92 8.08 44.57
C SER A 38 6.37 7.60 44.71
N PRO A 39 7.35 8.48 44.98
CA PRO A 39 8.71 8.05 45.31
C PRO A 39 8.80 7.43 46.72
N ASP A 40 7.86 7.77 47.62
CA ASP A 40 7.89 7.40 49.04
C ASP A 40 7.15 6.08 49.35
N ARG A 41 6.59 5.42 48.32
CA ARG A 41 6.06 4.06 48.42
C ARG A 41 6.62 3.19 47.29
N PRO A 42 7.33 2.09 47.58
CA PRO A 42 7.68 1.13 46.54
C PRO A 42 6.40 0.49 45.99
N SER A 43 6.17 0.66 44.68
CA SER A 43 5.07 0.01 43.96
C SER A 43 5.13 -1.51 44.13
N ARG A 44 4.00 -2.17 44.40
CA ARG A 44 3.92 -3.64 44.49
C ARG A 44 4.55 -4.27 43.24
N LYS A 45 5.51 -5.18 43.44
CA LYS A 45 6.10 -5.98 42.35
C LYS A 45 5.18 -7.16 42.07
N TRP A 46 4.25 -6.97 41.14
CA TRP A 46 3.34 -8.02 40.66
C TRP A 46 4.11 -9.08 39.84
N GLU A 47 3.73 -10.35 40.00
CA GLU A 47 4.20 -11.55 39.29
C GLU A 47 3.02 -12.32 38.68
N LEU A 48 3.28 -13.31 37.81
CA LEU A 48 2.20 -14.07 37.15
C LEU A 48 1.28 -14.78 38.15
N MET A 49 1.83 -15.26 39.27
CA MET A 49 1.05 -15.97 40.29
C MET A 49 0.15 -15.04 41.12
N ASP A 50 0.40 -13.72 41.13
CA ASP A 50 -0.53 -12.73 41.74
C ASP A 50 -1.85 -12.59 40.97
N VAL A 51 -1.88 -13.01 39.68
CA VAL A 51 -3.02 -12.80 38.76
C VAL A 51 -3.62 -14.12 38.24
N LYS A 52 -3.22 -15.25 38.82
CA LYS A 52 -3.76 -16.57 38.51
C LYS A 52 -5.26 -16.63 38.85
N GLN A 53 -6.02 -17.39 38.05
CA GLN A 53 -7.48 -17.43 37.97
C GLN A 53 -8.14 -16.14 37.44
N HIS A 54 -7.35 -15.13 37.05
CA HIS A 54 -7.80 -13.85 36.49
C HIS A 54 -7.07 -13.47 35.18
N MET A 55 -6.19 -14.33 34.65
CA MET A 55 -5.35 -13.99 33.49
C MET A 55 -6.17 -13.67 32.24
N VAL A 56 -7.31 -14.34 32.02
CA VAL A 56 -8.21 -14.05 30.89
C VAL A 56 -8.78 -12.63 30.98
N GLU A 57 -9.19 -12.20 32.18
CA GLU A 57 -9.68 -10.85 32.45
C GLU A 57 -8.57 -9.81 32.23
N PHE A 58 -7.38 -10.07 32.78
CA PHE A 58 -6.21 -9.22 32.59
C PHE A 58 -5.78 -9.13 31.11
N CYS A 59 -5.92 -10.19 30.31
CA CYS A 59 -5.65 -10.16 28.87
C CYS A 59 -6.61 -9.24 28.09
N GLY A 60 -7.85 -9.08 28.58
CA GLY A 60 -8.84 -8.14 28.04
C GLY A 60 -8.67 -6.70 28.53
N ASP A 61 -7.70 -6.41 29.41
CA ASP A 61 -7.36 -5.06 29.85
C ASP A 61 -6.07 -4.53 29.21
N GLN A 62 -6.00 -3.21 29.01
CA GLN A 62 -4.86 -2.55 28.40
C GLN A 62 -3.58 -2.61 29.27
N ALA A 63 -3.71 -2.53 30.60
CA ALA A 63 -2.58 -2.59 31.52
C ALA A 63 -2.26 -4.05 31.88
N GLY A 64 -3.27 -4.87 32.16
CA GLY A 64 -3.15 -6.30 32.44
C GLY A 64 -2.50 -7.08 31.29
N SER A 65 -2.91 -6.85 30.03
CA SER A 65 -2.32 -7.48 28.86
C SER A 65 -0.84 -7.10 28.72
N ARG A 66 -0.51 -5.81 28.88
CA ARG A 66 0.87 -5.32 28.85
C ARG A 66 1.75 -5.87 29.97
N PHE A 67 1.15 -6.23 31.11
CA PHE A 67 1.83 -6.90 32.20
C PHE A 67 2.09 -8.37 31.88
N ILE A 68 1.07 -9.12 31.45
CA ILE A 68 1.20 -10.53 31.06
C ILE A 68 2.21 -10.70 29.92
N GLN A 69 2.14 -9.86 28.87
CA GLN A 69 3.11 -9.84 27.78
C GLN A 69 4.57 -9.80 28.28
N LYS A 70 4.91 -8.80 29.11
CA LYS A 70 6.26 -8.62 29.67
C LYS A 70 6.70 -9.79 30.55
N LYS A 71 5.77 -10.42 31.26
CA LYS A 71 6.09 -11.56 32.12
C LYS A 71 6.36 -12.83 31.32
N ILE A 72 5.62 -13.09 30.25
CA ILE A 72 5.85 -14.25 29.35
C ILE A 72 7.28 -14.24 28.77
N GLU A 73 7.81 -13.05 28.47
CA GLU A 73 9.18 -12.85 27.95
C GLU A 73 10.27 -13.31 28.92
N THR A 74 10.06 -13.16 30.24
CA THR A 74 11.05 -13.48 31.29
C THR A 74 10.72 -14.72 32.12
N ALA A 75 9.53 -15.29 31.95
CA ALA A 75 9.03 -16.44 32.70
C ALA A 75 9.86 -17.72 32.47
N ASN A 76 9.78 -18.65 33.41
CA ASN A 76 10.23 -20.03 33.20
C ASN A 76 9.18 -20.87 32.42
N SER A 77 9.46 -22.15 32.21
CA SER A 77 8.58 -23.04 31.42
C SER A 77 7.26 -23.33 32.13
N ASP A 78 7.28 -23.53 33.45
CA ASP A 78 6.13 -23.90 34.26
C ASP A 78 5.18 -22.71 34.45
N GLU A 79 5.74 -21.51 34.62
CA GLU A 79 5.00 -20.25 34.60
C GLU A 79 4.28 -20.04 33.25
N ARG A 80 4.95 -20.27 32.12
CA ARG A 80 4.29 -20.21 30.80
C ARG A 80 3.24 -21.29 30.61
N ALA A 81 3.46 -22.51 31.12
CA ALA A 81 2.48 -23.58 31.07
C ALA A 81 1.21 -23.24 31.88
N ILE A 82 1.36 -22.58 33.04
CA ILE A 82 0.23 -22.09 33.85
C ILE A 82 -0.54 -21.00 33.11
N VAL A 83 0.15 -20.02 32.50
CA VAL A 83 -0.51 -18.99 31.65
C VAL A 83 -1.24 -19.65 30.47
N PHE A 84 -0.59 -20.56 29.77
CA PHE A 84 -1.18 -21.25 28.63
C PHE A 84 -2.44 -22.04 29.01
N ALA A 85 -2.39 -22.82 30.10
CA ALA A 85 -3.51 -23.61 30.57
C ALA A 85 -4.71 -22.74 30.98
N GLU A 86 -4.48 -21.60 31.63
CA GLU A 86 -5.55 -20.71 32.07
C GLU A 86 -6.22 -19.94 30.90
N LEU A 87 -5.46 -19.64 29.85
CA LEU A 87 -5.99 -18.97 28.65
C LEU A 87 -6.60 -19.94 27.62
N TYR A 88 -6.41 -21.26 27.77
CA TYR A 88 -6.66 -22.26 26.71
C TYR A 88 -8.06 -22.22 26.09
N ASP A 89 -9.11 -22.24 26.92
CA ASP A 89 -10.50 -22.25 26.44
C ASP A 89 -10.92 -20.91 25.82
N ASN A 90 -10.18 -19.84 26.11
CA ASN A 90 -10.45 -18.48 25.64
C ASN A 90 -9.56 -18.05 24.47
N LEU A 91 -8.66 -18.91 23.97
CA LEU A 91 -7.66 -18.58 22.94
C LEU A 91 -8.28 -17.88 21.72
N LEU A 92 -9.37 -18.40 21.16
CA LEU A 92 -10.02 -17.83 19.97
C LEU A 92 -10.64 -16.44 20.21
N GLN A 93 -11.20 -16.21 21.40
CA GLN A 93 -11.70 -14.89 21.80
C GLN A 93 -10.53 -13.92 21.92
N LEU A 94 -9.47 -14.31 22.62
CA LEU A 94 -8.28 -13.48 22.84
C LEU A 94 -7.53 -13.19 21.54
N MET A 95 -7.51 -14.11 20.56
CA MET A 95 -6.97 -13.85 19.22
C MET A 95 -7.70 -12.71 18.49
N LYS A 96 -9.02 -12.57 18.71
CA LYS A 96 -9.87 -11.54 18.10
C LYS A 96 -10.04 -10.28 18.96
N ASP A 97 -9.50 -10.26 20.19
CA ASP A 97 -9.59 -9.12 21.12
C ASP A 97 -8.53 -8.02 20.85
N VAL A 98 -8.85 -6.77 21.21
CA VAL A 98 -8.00 -5.59 21.02
C VAL A 98 -6.72 -5.59 21.87
N PHE A 99 -6.71 -6.25 23.02
CA PHE A 99 -5.53 -6.37 23.90
C PHE A 99 -5.04 -7.82 24.06
N GLY A 100 -5.93 -8.81 24.04
CA GLY A 100 -5.61 -10.23 24.18
C GLY A 100 -4.73 -10.76 23.04
N ASN A 101 -4.88 -10.22 21.82
CA ASN A 101 -4.16 -10.70 20.64
C ASN A 101 -2.63 -10.61 20.81
N TYR A 102 -2.14 -9.65 21.60
CA TYR A 102 -0.72 -9.47 21.90
C TYR A 102 -0.19 -10.53 22.88
N VAL A 103 -1.01 -11.01 23.81
CA VAL A 103 -0.64 -12.11 24.71
C VAL A 103 -0.54 -13.42 23.92
N ILE A 104 -1.49 -13.70 23.03
CA ILE A 104 -1.43 -14.92 22.21
C ILE A 104 -0.23 -14.87 21.25
N GLN A 105 0.11 -13.70 20.70
CA GLN A 105 1.36 -13.52 19.94
C GLN A 105 2.61 -13.82 20.80
N LYS A 106 2.65 -13.39 22.07
CA LYS A 106 3.76 -13.70 22.99
C LYS A 106 3.85 -15.19 23.35
N LEU A 107 2.72 -15.91 23.42
CA LEU A 107 2.72 -17.36 23.55
C LEU A 107 3.27 -18.05 22.29
N PHE A 108 2.97 -17.55 21.08
CA PHE A 108 3.61 -18.08 19.85
C PHE A 108 5.11 -17.79 19.79
N GLU A 109 5.59 -16.68 20.36
CA GLU A 109 7.03 -16.39 20.46
C GLU A 109 7.72 -17.31 21.48
N HIS A 110 7.26 -17.31 22.74
CA HIS A 110 7.99 -17.88 23.88
C HIS A 110 7.48 -19.25 24.39
N GLY A 111 6.32 -19.73 23.95
CA GLY A 111 5.79 -21.04 24.32
C GLY A 111 6.62 -22.21 23.77
N ASP A 112 6.37 -23.42 24.26
CA ASP A 112 6.96 -24.64 23.68
C ASP A 112 6.23 -25.08 22.39
N GLN A 113 6.78 -26.05 21.66
CA GLN A 113 6.20 -26.48 20.38
C GLN A 113 4.85 -27.21 20.52
N ASN A 114 4.56 -27.84 21.66
CA ASN A 114 3.24 -28.43 21.91
C ASN A 114 2.21 -27.32 22.17
N GLN A 115 2.57 -26.27 22.92
CA GLN A 115 1.73 -25.08 23.10
C GLN A 115 1.44 -24.38 21.75
N LYS A 116 2.47 -24.19 20.91
CA LYS A 116 2.33 -23.59 19.57
C LYS A 116 1.44 -24.42 18.66
N LYS A 117 1.61 -25.75 18.64
CA LYS A 117 0.72 -26.67 17.92
C LYS A 117 -0.71 -26.56 18.44
N MET A 118 -0.93 -26.65 19.76
CA MET A 118 -2.27 -26.57 20.35
C MET A 118 -2.98 -25.23 20.08
N MET A 119 -2.26 -24.12 19.93
CA MET A 119 -2.84 -22.84 19.48
C MET A 119 -3.19 -22.85 17.99
N ALA A 120 -2.37 -23.48 17.13
CA ALA A 120 -2.69 -23.68 15.72
C ALA A 120 -3.92 -24.59 15.57
N ASP A 121 -4.00 -25.68 16.34
CA ASP A 121 -5.15 -26.59 16.39
C ASP A 121 -6.45 -25.85 16.80
N LYS A 122 -6.37 -24.78 17.62
CA LYS A 122 -7.51 -23.89 17.91
C LYS A 122 -7.82 -22.87 16.83
N MET A 123 -6.89 -22.52 15.94
CA MET A 123 -7.18 -21.65 14.77
C MET A 123 -7.95 -22.38 13.67
N ARG A 124 -7.91 -23.72 13.67
CA ARG A 124 -8.58 -24.57 12.68
C ARG A 124 -10.10 -24.42 12.70
N THR A 125 -10.72 -24.51 11.52
CA THR A 125 -12.08 -24.07 11.16
C THR A 125 -12.37 -22.57 11.31
N HIS A 126 -11.37 -21.75 11.68
CA HIS A 126 -11.51 -20.29 11.85
C HIS A 126 -10.47 -19.47 11.09
N VAL A 127 -9.66 -20.08 10.21
CA VAL A 127 -8.52 -19.40 9.56
C VAL A 127 -8.95 -18.22 8.68
N GLY A 128 -9.94 -18.37 7.79
CA GLY A 128 -10.43 -17.26 6.95
C GLY A 128 -11.02 -16.10 7.78
N ASP A 129 -11.75 -16.46 8.83
CA ASP A 129 -12.35 -15.56 9.83
C ASP A 129 -11.30 -14.74 10.60
N LEU A 130 -10.19 -15.40 10.97
CA LEU A 130 -9.02 -14.77 11.59
C LEU A 130 -8.24 -13.94 10.57
N ALA A 131 -8.14 -14.36 9.31
CA ALA A 131 -7.37 -13.67 8.29
C ALA A 131 -7.91 -12.27 7.98
N THR A 132 -9.24 -12.10 7.90
CA THR A 132 -9.89 -10.79 7.72
C THR A 132 -10.14 -10.04 9.03
N SER A 133 -9.75 -10.58 10.19
CA SER A 133 -9.93 -9.92 11.49
C SER A 133 -8.87 -8.84 11.73
N MET A 134 -9.28 -7.66 12.22
CA MET A 134 -8.38 -6.56 12.56
C MET A 134 -7.24 -6.96 13.51
N PHE A 135 -7.53 -7.87 14.46
CA PHE A 135 -6.58 -8.37 15.45
C PHE A 135 -6.15 -9.82 15.15
N GLY A 136 -7.10 -10.68 14.76
CA GLY A 136 -6.84 -12.09 14.45
C GLY A 136 -5.80 -12.28 13.35
N CYS A 137 -5.73 -11.39 12.34
CA CYS A 137 -4.78 -11.51 11.25
C CYS A 137 -3.32 -11.40 11.75
N ARG A 138 -3.08 -10.69 12.85
CA ARG A 138 -1.76 -10.50 13.46
C ARG A 138 -1.32 -11.77 14.20
N VAL A 139 -2.24 -12.41 14.91
CA VAL A 139 -1.94 -13.68 15.58
C VAL A 139 -1.77 -14.81 14.55
N LEU A 140 -2.56 -14.84 13.49
CA LEU A 140 -2.39 -15.80 12.39
C LEU A 140 -1.05 -15.59 11.65
N GLN A 141 -0.69 -14.34 11.33
CA GLN A 141 0.65 -14.00 10.80
C GLN A 141 1.80 -14.45 11.73
N LYS A 142 1.57 -14.42 13.05
CA LYS A 142 2.53 -14.87 14.07
C LYS A 142 2.58 -16.39 14.22
N ALA A 143 1.46 -17.09 14.03
CA ALA A 143 1.46 -18.56 13.95
C ALA A 143 2.37 -19.03 12.80
N PHE A 144 2.18 -18.47 11.59
CA PHE A 144 3.06 -18.73 10.43
C PHE A 144 4.54 -18.35 10.66
N GLU A 145 4.88 -17.53 11.67
CA GLU A 145 6.27 -17.24 12.03
C GLU A 145 6.93 -18.31 12.92
N PHE A 146 6.16 -19.08 13.70
CA PHE A 146 6.67 -19.87 14.83
C PHE A 146 6.18 -21.32 14.97
N VAL A 147 5.15 -21.75 14.23
CA VAL A 147 4.74 -23.16 14.16
C VAL A 147 5.59 -23.95 13.14
N LEU A 148 5.60 -25.27 13.22
CA LEU A 148 6.35 -26.13 12.28
C LEU A 148 5.63 -26.23 10.94
N THR A 149 6.37 -26.61 9.89
CA THR A 149 5.90 -26.63 8.49
C THR A 149 4.56 -27.34 8.30
N ASP A 150 4.36 -28.51 8.92
CA ASP A 150 3.10 -29.26 8.79
C ASP A 150 1.89 -28.44 9.28
N GLN A 151 2.02 -27.71 10.39
CA GLN A 151 0.96 -26.82 10.88
C GLN A 151 0.80 -25.57 10.01
N GLN A 152 1.89 -25.04 9.44
CA GLN A 152 1.78 -23.95 8.45
C GLN A 152 1.00 -24.42 7.22
N VAL A 153 1.25 -25.64 6.73
CA VAL A 153 0.56 -26.23 5.58
C VAL A 153 -0.91 -26.48 5.89
N GLU A 154 -1.24 -27.06 7.04
CA GLU A 154 -2.63 -27.24 7.50
C GLU A 154 -3.40 -25.91 7.56
N LEU A 155 -2.85 -24.90 8.24
CA LEU A 155 -3.47 -23.58 8.32
C LEU A 155 -3.60 -22.92 6.94
N ALA A 156 -2.63 -23.10 6.04
CA ALA A 156 -2.73 -22.58 4.68
C ALA A 156 -3.87 -23.24 3.88
N GLN A 157 -4.09 -24.56 3.99
CA GLN A 157 -5.16 -25.23 3.23
C GLN A 157 -6.57 -24.72 3.61
N GLU A 158 -6.77 -24.23 4.83
CA GLU A 158 -8.07 -23.69 5.27
C GLU A 158 -8.42 -22.31 4.67
N LEU A 159 -7.54 -21.71 3.86
CA LEU A 159 -7.83 -20.49 3.09
C LEU A 159 -8.46 -20.76 1.71
N ARG A 160 -8.59 -22.03 1.29
CA ARG A 160 -9.21 -22.44 0.01
C ARG A 160 -10.67 -21.99 -0.08
N GLY A 161 -11.06 -21.44 -1.22
CA GLY A 161 -12.37 -20.83 -1.46
C GLY A 161 -12.51 -19.40 -0.91
N ASP A 162 -11.65 -19.02 0.04
CA ASP A 162 -11.62 -17.69 0.67
C ASP A 162 -10.46 -16.82 0.12
N VAL A 163 -9.62 -17.35 -0.79
CA VAL A 163 -8.42 -16.68 -1.33
C VAL A 163 -8.73 -15.28 -1.87
N TYR A 164 -9.67 -15.16 -2.81
CA TYR A 164 -9.96 -13.88 -3.47
C TYR A 164 -10.41 -12.80 -2.47
N LYS A 165 -11.35 -13.17 -1.58
CA LYS A 165 -11.82 -12.35 -0.45
C LYS A 165 -10.66 -11.91 0.44
N CYS A 166 -9.75 -12.82 0.81
CA CYS A 166 -8.59 -12.48 1.63
C CYS A 166 -7.62 -11.54 0.89
N VAL A 167 -7.34 -11.75 -0.39
CA VAL A 167 -6.42 -10.90 -1.18
C VAL A 167 -6.96 -9.47 -1.33
N MET A 168 -8.27 -9.31 -1.48
CA MET A 168 -8.92 -8.01 -1.67
C MET A 168 -9.26 -7.30 -0.34
N ASP A 169 -9.06 -7.95 0.81
CA ASP A 169 -9.26 -7.39 2.15
C ASP A 169 -8.00 -6.69 2.71
N GLN A 170 -8.21 -5.66 3.54
CA GLN A 170 -7.16 -4.87 4.17
C GLN A 170 -6.26 -5.69 5.13
N GLN A 171 -6.81 -6.74 5.76
CA GLN A 171 -6.11 -7.57 6.73
C GLN A 171 -5.67 -8.91 6.11
N GLY A 172 -6.55 -9.53 5.34
CA GLY A 172 -6.33 -10.83 4.69
C GLY A 172 -5.16 -10.84 3.72
N ASN A 173 -4.90 -9.74 2.99
CA ASN A 173 -3.80 -9.69 2.03
C ASN A 173 -2.45 -9.94 2.71
N HIS A 174 -2.26 -9.49 3.96
CA HIS A 174 -1.05 -9.71 4.72
C HIS A 174 -0.90 -11.17 5.17
N VAL A 175 -2.00 -11.90 5.36
CA VAL A 175 -1.98 -13.34 5.63
C VAL A 175 -1.63 -14.12 4.36
N ILE A 176 -2.21 -13.77 3.22
CA ILE A 176 -1.88 -14.42 1.94
C ILE A 176 -0.40 -14.19 1.56
N GLN A 177 0.11 -12.96 1.70
CA GLN A 177 1.55 -12.68 1.56
C GLN A 177 2.38 -13.54 2.53
N ARG A 178 1.97 -13.65 3.81
CA ARG A 178 2.67 -14.45 4.81
C ARG A 178 2.67 -15.95 4.52
N VAL A 179 1.61 -16.50 3.91
CA VAL A 179 1.60 -17.89 3.42
C VAL A 179 2.65 -18.06 2.32
N ILE A 180 2.64 -17.20 1.30
CA ILE A 180 3.61 -17.23 0.18
C ILE A 180 5.06 -17.09 0.67
N GLU A 181 5.30 -16.25 1.69
CA GLU A 181 6.62 -15.98 2.28
C GLU A 181 7.19 -17.13 3.15
N ARG A 182 6.34 -18.04 3.66
CA ARG A 182 6.73 -18.99 4.74
C ARG A 182 6.38 -20.44 4.48
N VAL A 183 5.40 -20.71 3.64
CA VAL A 183 4.96 -22.07 3.30
C VAL A 183 5.67 -22.50 2.00
N PRO A 184 6.16 -23.75 1.88
CA PRO A 184 6.76 -24.23 0.65
C PRO A 184 5.83 -24.06 -0.58
N PRO A 185 6.35 -23.62 -1.76
CA PRO A 185 5.54 -23.32 -2.95
C PRO A 185 4.55 -24.40 -3.37
N GLU A 186 4.93 -25.67 -3.25
CA GLU A 186 4.12 -26.85 -3.55
C GLU A 186 2.79 -26.90 -2.77
N HIS A 187 2.71 -26.25 -1.59
CA HIS A 187 1.52 -26.29 -0.74
C HIS A 187 0.58 -25.09 -0.93
N TRP A 188 1.04 -23.97 -1.51
CA TRP A 188 0.20 -22.78 -1.75
C TRP A 188 -0.15 -22.55 -3.23
N GLN A 189 0.19 -23.47 -4.14
CA GLN A 189 -0.22 -23.43 -5.56
C GLN A 189 -1.72 -23.16 -5.79
N PHE A 190 -2.58 -23.55 -4.84
CA PHE A 190 -4.02 -23.27 -4.88
C PHE A 190 -4.34 -21.76 -4.89
N ILE A 191 -3.52 -20.93 -4.25
CA ILE A 191 -3.69 -19.47 -4.23
C ILE A 191 -3.57 -18.91 -5.65
N VAL A 192 -2.59 -19.40 -6.44
CA VAL A 192 -2.46 -19.03 -7.86
C VAL A 192 -3.66 -19.56 -8.65
N ASN A 193 -4.08 -20.80 -8.42
CA ASN A 193 -5.18 -21.43 -9.16
C ASN A 193 -6.53 -20.74 -8.93
N GLU A 194 -6.85 -20.37 -7.68
CA GLU A 194 -8.08 -19.64 -7.30
C GLU A 194 -8.05 -18.16 -7.71
N SER A 195 -6.87 -17.63 -8.07
CA SER A 195 -6.71 -16.26 -8.57
C SER A 195 -6.82 -16.13 -10.10
N ARG A 196 -6.87 -17.25 -10.84
CA ARG A 196 -6.94 -17.25 -12.32
C ARG A 196 -8.22 -16.58 -12.82
N GLY A 197 -8.09 -15.76 -13.85
CA GLY A 197 -9.15 -14.90 -14.39
C GLY A 197 -9.34 -13.58 -13.64
N HIS A 198 -8.69 -13.41 -12.47
CA HIS A 198 -8.80 -12.22 -11.62
C HIS A 198 -7.45 -11.53 -11.36
N LEU A 199 -6.32 -12.04 -11.85
CA LEU A 199 -4.99 -11.49 -11.58
C LEU A 199 -4.87 -10.04 -12.04
N ALA A 200 -5.52 -9.69 -13.16
CA ALA A 200 -5.57 -8.32 -13.66
C ALA A 200 -6.41 -7.37 -12.77
N GLU A 201 -7.50 -7.86 -12.16
CA GLU A 201 -8.32 -7.10 -11.20
C GLU A 201 -7.57 -6.90 -9.89
N MET A 202 -7.00 -7.99 -9.34
CA MET A 202 -6.15 -7.97 -8.15
C MET A 202 -4.94 -7.05 -8.32
N SER A 203 -4.31 -7.03 -9.50
CA SER A 203 -3.17 -6.16 -9.80
C SER A 203 -3.52 -4.66 -9.75
N GLN A 204 -4.78 -4.30 -10.00
CA GLN A 204 -5.28 -2.93 -9.94
C GLN A 204 -5.90 -2.58 -8.57
N ASN A 205 -5.79 -3.48 -7.58
CA ASN A 205 -6.24 -3.28 -6.21
C ASN A 205 -5.08 -2.85 -5.29
N GLN A 206 -5.37 -1.97 -4.33
CA GLN A 206 -4.40 -1.42 -3.36
C GLN A 206 -3.71 -2.46 -2.45
N TYR A 207 -4.35 -3.62 -2.26
CA TYR A 207 -3.86 -4.76 -1.49
C TYR A 207 -3.41 -5.88 -2.44
N GLY A 208 -4.26 -6.23 -3.41
CA GLY A 208 -4.01 -7.33 -4.36
C GLY A 208 -2.74 -7.19 -5.18
N CYS A 209 -2.33 -5.96 -5.53
CA CYS A 209 -1.10 -5.71 -6.29
C CYS A 209 0.17 -6.18 -5.56
N ARG A 210 0.13 -6.26 -4.22
CA ARG A 210 1.24 -6.80 -3.41
C ARG A 210 1.25 -8.32 -3.42
N VAL A 211 0.08 -8.94 -3.32
CA VAL A 211 -0.06 -10.40 -3.39
C VAL A 211 0.37 -10.91 -4.76
N VAL A 212 -0.04 -10.28 -5.86
CA VAL A 212 0.39 -10.67 -7.22
C VAL A 212 1.90 -10.59 -7.37
N GLN A 213 2.55 -9.56 -6.81
CA GLN A 213 4.02 -9.47 -6.80
C GLN A 213 4.69 -10.56 -5.95
N ARG A 214 4.14 -10.92 -4.78
CA ARG A 214 4.64 -12.06 -3.99
C ARG A 214 4.44 -13.40 -4.72
N MET A 215 3.30 -13.62 -5.37
CA MET A 215 3.10 -14.81 -6.20
C MET A 215 4.14 -14.87 -7.34
N LEU A 216 4.37 -13.78 -8.07
CA LEU A 216 5.41 -13.70 -9.11
C LEU A 216 6.85 -13.88 -8.59
N ASP A 217 7.15 -13.41 -7.37
CA ASP A 217 8.45 -13.56 -6.70
C ASP A 217 8.78 -15.02 -6.31
N TYR A 218 7.76 -15.82 -5.92
CA TYR A 218 7.96 -17.08 -5.19
C TYR A 218 7.36 -18.34 -5.86
N CYS A 219 6.55 -18.22 -6.91
CA CYS A 219 5.99 -19.39 -7.61
C CYS A 219 7.02 -20.06 -8.55
N ASP A 220 6.79 -21.33 -8.87
CA ASP A 220 7.58 -22.04 -9.87
C ASP A 220 7.36 -21.47 -11.28
N ALA A 221 8.29 -21.78 -12.21
CA ALA A 221 8.26 -21.23 -13.57
C ALA A 221 7.01 -21.59 -14.37
N SER A 222 6.32 -22.70 -14.06
CA SER A 222 5.09 -23.10 -14.75
C SER A 222 3.88 -22.30 -14.26
N LEU A 223 3.79 -22.05 -12.95
CA LEU A 223 2.78 -21.16 -12.38
C LEU A 223 3.05 -19.69 -12.76
N GLN A 224 4.32 -19.26 -12.78
CA GLN A 224 4.70 -17.90 -13.19
C GLN A 224 4.32 -17.65 -14.65
N ALA A 225 4.58 -18.60 -15.56
CA ALA A 225 4.16 -18.49 -16.96
C ALA A 225 2.64 -18.36 -17.09
N ALA A 226 1.86 -19.21 -16.40
CA ALA A 226 0.40 -19.16 -16.42
C ALA A 226 -0.16 -17.83 -15.89
N MET A 227 0.47 -17.22 -14.88
CA MET A 227 0.10 -15.88 -14.40
C MET A 227 0.43 -14.79 -15.42
N LEU A 228 1.57 -14.88 -16.10
CA LEU A 228 2.04 -13.88 -17.05
C LEU A 228 1.25 -13.91 -18.36
N ASP A 229 0.77 -15.07 -18.80
CA ASP A 229 -0.12 -15.18 -19.96
C ASP A 229 -1.49 -14.49 -19.73
N GLU A 230 -1.93 -14.33 -18.47
CA GLU A 230 -3.11 -13.50 -18.12
C GLU A 230 -2.75 -12.00 -17.98
N LEU A 231 -1.65 -11.69 -17.30
CA LEU A 231 -1.27 -10.32 -16.94
C LEU A 231 -0.73 -9.50 -18.12
N VAL A 232 0.14 -10.09 -18.96
CA VAL A 232 0.83 -9.36 -20.04
C VAL A 232 -0.14 -8.81 -21.11
N PRO A 233 -1.20 -9.54 -21.55
CA PRO A 233 -2.21 -8.97 -22.45
C PRO A 233 -2.97 -7.77 -21.88
N GLN A 234 -3.01 -7.57 -20.56
CA GLN A 234 -3.59 -6.38 -19.91
C GLN A 234 -2.55 -5.26 -19.69
N GLY A 235 -1.33 -5.42 -20.25
CA GLY A 235 -0.16 -4.59 -19.96
C GLY A 235 -0.40 -3.09 -20.06
N GLU A 236 -1.08 -2.59 -21.09
CA GLU A 236 -1.37 -1.15 -21.24
C GLU A 236 -2.21 -0.59 -20.09
N LYS A 237 -3.23 -1.34 -19.62
CA LYS A 237 -4.06 -0.95 -18.47
C LYS A 237 -3.21 -0.92 -17.20
N LEU A 238 -2.46 -1.99 -16.96
CA LEU A 238 -1.58 -2.12 -15.79
C LEU A 238 -0.55 -0.98 -15.73
N ILE A 239 0.09 -0.65 -16.85
CA ILE A 239 1.05 0.46 -16.95
C ILE A 239 0.42 1.80 -16.52
N THR A 240 -0.85 2.04 -16.88
CA THR A 240 -1.56 3.28 -16.52
C THR A 240 -2.19 3.29 -15.12
N ASP A 241 -2.45 2.16 -14.49
CA ASP A 241 -3.20 2.13 -13.22
C ASP A 241 -2.37 2.60 -12.00
N THR A 242 -3.07 3.11 -10.98
CA THR A 242 -2.55 3.55 -9.68
C THR A 242 -1.76 2.47 -8.93
N TYR A 243 -2.13 1.20 -9.08
CA TYR A 243 -1.52 0.05 -8.41
C TYR A 243 -0.91 -0.96 -9.40
N GLY A 244 -1.56 -1.17 -10.54
CA GLY A 244 -1.09 -2.03 -11.62
C GLY A 244 0.29 -1.64 -12.16
N ASN A 245 0.67 -0.36 -12.07
CA ASN A 245 1.97 0.10 -12.54
C ASN A 245 3.13 -0.55 -11.76
N TYR A 246 2.92 -0.98 -10.51
CA TYR A 246 3.92 -1.70 -9.74
C TYR A 246 4.07 -3.15 -10.23
N VAL A 247 2.96 -3.81 -10.59
CA VAL A 247 2.99 -5.14 -11.22
C VAL A 247 3.63 -5.07 -12.62
N ALA A 248 3.32 -4.04 -13.40
CA ALA A 248 3.95 -3.81 -14.70
C ALA A 248 5.48 -3.59 -14.57
N GLN A 249 5.92 -2.77 -13.62
CA GLN A 249 7.35 -2.61 -13.29
C GLN A 249 7.98 -3.93 -12.85
N HIS A 250 7.29 -4.74 -12.05
CA HIS A 250 7.78 -6.03 -11.59
C HIS A 250 8.04 -6.99 -12.75
N ILE A 251 7.11 -7.10 -13.72
CA ILE A 251 7.28 -7.95 -14.92
C ILE A 251 8.42 -7.42 -15.81
N ILE A 252 8.57 -6.10 -15.94
CA ILE A 252 9.66 -5.46 -16.71
C ILE A 252 11.04 -5.67 -16.08
N ILE A 253 11.13 -5.80 -14.74
CA ILE A 253 12.40 -5.91 -14.01
C ILE A 253 12.79 -7.36 -13.71
N LYS A 254 11.82 -8.22 -13.36
CA LYS A 254 12.06 -9.62 -12.91
C LYS A 254 11.46 -10.70 -13.80
N GLY A 255 10.52 -10.37 -14.67
CA GLY A 255 9.83 -11.35 -15.50
C GLY A 255 10.76 -11.99 -16.55
N PRO A 256 10.45 -13.23 -17.02
CA PRO A 256 11.17 -13.87 -18.13
C PRO A 256 11.24 -12.97 -19.36
N GLU A 257 12.37 -12.97 -20.08
CA GLU A 257 12.64 -11.93 -21.09
C GLU A 257 11.59 -11.86 -22.21
N LYS A 258 10.99 -12.99 -22.61
CA LYS A 258 9.87 -13.04 -23.58
C LYS A 258 8.66 -12.20 -23.14
N GLU A 259 8.29 -12.29 -21.86
CA GLU A 259 7.18 -11.55 -21.25
C GLU A 259 7.58 -10.10 -20.91
N SER A 260 8.83 -9.92 -20.47
CA SER A 260 9.43 -8.63 -20.17
C SER A 260 9.53 -7.73 -21.41
N SER A 261 10.03 -8.26 -22.53
CA SER A 261 10.09 -7.57 -23.83
C SER A 261 8.70 -7.21 -24.36
N LYS A 262 7.68 -8.07 -24.23
CA LYS A 262 6.28 -7.70 -24.57
C LYS A 262 5.82 -6.46 -23.79
N MET A 263 6.12 -6.38 -22.50
CA MET A 263 5.78 -5.21 -21.67
C MET A 263 6.56 -3.96 -22.09
N VAL A 264 7.82 -4.10 -22.51
CA VAL A 264 8.62 -3.01 -23.09
C VAL A 264 8.04 -2.53 -24.42
N GLU A 265 7.48 -3.40 -25.28
CA GLU A 265 6.86 -2.99 -26.54
C GLU A 265 5.59 -2.14 -26.35
N TYR A 266 4.77 -2.39 -25.32
CA TYR A 266 3.67 -1.47 -24.97
C TYR A 266 4.19 -0.09 -24.57
N VAL A 267 5.28 -0.04 -23.80
CA VAL A 267 5.95 1.22 -23.45
C VAL A 267 6.52 1.90 -24.68
N LYS A 268 7.22 1.20 -25.58
CA LYS A 268 7.81 1.75 -26.81
C LYS A 268 6.76 2.36 -27.76
N LYS A 269 5.56 1.77 -27.84
CA LYS A 269 4.45 2.30 -28.67
C LYS A 269 3.85 3.59 -28.10
N ASN A 270 3.64 3.66 -26.78
CA ASN A 270 2.89 4.74 -26.12
C ASN A 270 3.77 5.70 -25.30
N TRP A 271 5.11 5.62 -25.43
CA TRP A 271 6.09 6.22 -24.52
C TRP A 271 5.83 7.71 -24.23
N PHE A 272 5.42 8.49 -25.23
CA PHE A 272 5.21 9.93 -25.09
C PHE A 272 4.03 10.27 -24.18
N GLN A 273 2.93 9.52 -24.31
CA GLN A 273 1.75 9.71 -23.46
C GLN A 273 2.00 9.15 -22.06
N TYR A 274 2.65 7.98 -21.97
CA TYR A 274 3.04 7.39 -20.68
C TYR A 274 4.01 8.28 -19.90
N SER A 275 4.94 8.96 -20.56
CA SER A 275 5.88 9.90 -19.91
C SER A 275 5.18 11.08 -19.24
N LYS A 276 4.04 11.51 -19.78
CA LYS A 276 3.21 12.61 -19.27
C LYS A 276 2.12 12.14 -18.29
N HIS A 277 2.12 10.87 -17.93
CA HIS A 277 1.04 10.24 -17.16
C HIS A 277 1.53 9.76 -15.79
N LYS A 278 0.90 10.28 -14.71
CA LYS A 278 1.27 10.16 -13.29
C LYS A 278 1.83 8.82 -12.81
N PHE A 279 1.28 7.70 -13.29
CA PHE A 279 1.69 6.35 -12.89
C PHE A 279 2.63 5.71 -13.92
N ALA A 280 2.17 5.61 -15.18
CA ALA A 280 2.95 5.14 -16.32
C ALA A 280 4.35 5.79 -16.49
N SER A 281 4.56 7.05 -16.10
CA SER A 281 5.87 7.71 -16.22
C SER A 281 6.97 6.98 -15.42
N ASN A 282 6.62 6.47 -14.24
CA ASN A 282 7.51 5.65 -13.41
C ASN A 282 7.89 4.34 -14.14
N VAL A 283 6.96 3.79 -14.94
CA VAL A 283 7.22 2.58 -15.74
C VAL A 283 8.18 2.89 -16.90
N VAL A 284 8.02 4.05 -17.57
CA VAL A 284 9.00 4.54 -18.57
C VAL A 284 10.38 4.69 -17.93
N GLU A 285 10.47 5.29 -16.73
CA GLU A 285 11.74 5.38 -15.99
C GLU A 285 12.34 4.00 -15.65
N ARG A 286 11.53 2.99 -15.29
CA ARG A 286 12.06 1.62 -15.09
C ARG A 286 12.58 1.00 -16.38
N VAL A 287 11.89 1.19 -17.52
CA VAL A 287 12.40 0.71 -18.81
C VAL A 287 13.74 1.37 -19.14
N LEU A 288 13.87 2.68 -18.95
CA LEU A 288 15.13 3.42 -19.17
C LEU A 288 16.27 2.95 -18.26
N VAL A 289 15.99 2.59 -17.00
CA VAL A 289 17.00 2.08 -16.07
C VAL A 289 17.39 0.64 -16.38
N TYR A 290 16.43 -0.27 -16.47
CA TYR A 290 16.67 -1.72 -16.42
C TYR A 290 16.78 -2.43 -17.78
N LYS A 291 16.52 -1.75 -18.91
CA LYS A 291 16.66 -2.33 -20.25
C LYS A 291 17.83 -1.73 -21.03
N GLY A 292 18.20 -2.41 -22.12
CA GLY A 292 19.43 -2.18 -22.86
C GLY A 292 19.52 -0.83 -23.58
N ASP A 293 20.73 -0.51 -24.04
CA ASP A 293 21.00 0.73 -24.77
C ASP A 293 20.25 0.82 -26.10
N ASP A 294 19.85 -0.31 -26.68
CA ASP A 294 18.93 -0.37 -27.82
C ASP A 294 17.55 0.23 -27.50
N VAL A 295 16.98 -0.10 -26.34
CA VAL A 295 15.70 0.42 -25.87
C VAL A 295 15.81 1.89 -25.47
N ARG A 296 16.90 2.26 -24.79
CA ARG A 296 17.20 3.66 -24.42
C ARG A 296 17.37 4.54 -25.66
N ARG A 297 18.14 4.06 -26.65
CA ARG A 297 18.34 4.72 -27.94
C ARG A 297 17.06 4.81 -28.75
N TYR A 298 16.24 3.76 -28.78
CA TYR A 298 14.91 3.80 -29.44
C TYR A 298 14.03 4.91 -28.86
N ILE A 299 13.92 5.00 -27.53
CA ILE A 299 13.12 6.04 -26.87
C ILE A 299 13.73 7.42 -27.16
N MET A 300 15.05 7.58 -27.07
CA MET A 300 15.73 8.83 -27.43
C MET A 300 15.44 9.26 -28.88
N CYS A 301 15.61 8.37 -29.86
CA CYS A 301 15.32 8.65 -31.27
C CYS A 301 13.85 9.07 -31.43
N ALA A 302 12.90 8.34 -30.86
CA ALA A 302 11.48 8.68 -30.94
C ALA A 302 11.15 10.06 -30.30
N VAL A 303 11.84 10.46 -29.21
CA VAL A 303 11.75 11.82 -28.64
C VAL A 303 12.21 12.87 -29.65
N LEU A 304 13.34 12.64 -30.32
CA LEU A 304 13.92 13.57 -31.29
C LEU A 304 13.12 13.62 -32.60
N ASP A 305 12.55 12.50 -33.04
CA ASP A 305 11.74 12.40 -34.26
C ASP A 305 10.36 13.05 -34.08
N LEU A 306 9.72 12.91 -32.91
CA LEU A 306 8.52 13.72 -32.61
C LEU A 306 8.84 15.23 -32.56
N CYS A 307 10.09 15.62 -32.25
CA CYS A 307 10.50 17.02 -32.35
C CYS A 307 10.72 17.51 -33.79
N THR A 308 11.21 16.66 -34.71
CA THR A 308 11.36 17.03 -36.13
C THR A 308 10.02 17.00 -36.88
N LEU A 309 9.13 16.06 -36.56
CA LEU A 309 7.76 15.99 -37.09
C LEU A 309 6.86 17.13 -36.58
N SER A 310 7.20 17.77 -35.46
CA SER A 310 6.54 18.99 -34.96
C SER A 310 6.93 20.28 -35.73
N ALA A 311 7.51 20.16 -36.94
CA ALA A 311 7.88 21.29 -37.77
C ALA A 311 6.66 22.15 -38.16
N PRO A 312 6.79 23.49 -38.20
CA PRO A 312 5.63 24.38 -38.24
C PRO A 312 5.00 24.50 -39.65
N THR A 313 3.98 23.70 -39.91
CA THR A 313 3.12 23.78 -41.10
C THR A 313 2.23 25.03 -41.08
N GLY A 314 2.53 26.02 -41.93
CA GLY A 314 1.67 27.19 -42.18
C GLY A 314 2.43 28.43 -42.66
N PRO A 315 1.74 29.54 -42.98
CA PRO A 315 2.35 30.82 -43.38
C PRO A 315 3.05 31.57 -42.23
N ALA A 316 4.01 32.44 -42.55
CA ALA A 316 4.87 33.14 -41.59
C ALA A 316 4.25 34.45 -41.03
N ASN A 317 2.98 34.41 -40.61
CA ASN A 317 2.21 35.61 -40.29
C ASN A 317 2.44 36.12 -38.86
N GLY A 318 3.54 36.86 -38.63
CA GLY A 318 3.66 37.94 -37.65
C GLY A 318 3.63 37.63 -36.14
N HIS A 319 3.10 36.49 -35.71
CA HIS A 319 3.03 36.08 -34.31
C HIS A 319 4.10 35.03 -34.00
N ALA A 320 4.67 35.10 -32.79
CA ALA A 320 5.73 34.19 -32.35
C ALA A 320 5.20 32.76 -32.27
N ARG A 321 5.61 31.91 -33.23
CA ARG A 321 5.20 30.50 -33.32
C ARG A 321 5.62 29.75 -32.05
N GLU A 322 4.65 29.21 -31.30
CA GLU A 322 4.95 28.25 -30.25
C GLU A 322 5.46 26.94 -30.86
N HIS A 323 6.77 26.74 -30.81
CA HIS A 323 7.44 25.50 -31.20
C HIS A 323 7.16 24.40 -30.16
N ASN A 324 5.96 23.82 -30.23
CA ASN A 324 5.43 22.87 -29.23
C ASN A 324 5.94 21.42 -29.44
N CYS A 325 7.24 21.27 -29.68
CA CYS A 325 7.90 19.98 -29.90
C CYS A 325 7.76 19.05 -28.67
N ALA A 326 7.95 17.74 -28.88
CA ALA A 326 7.81 16.75 -27.80
C ALA A 326 8.68 17.06 -26.57
N LEU A 327 9.90 17.59 -26.77
CA LEU A 327 10.77 18.03 -25.68
C LEU A 327 10.19 19.22 -24.89
N GLN A 328 9.64 20.26 -25.54
CA GLN A 328 8.95 21.34 -24.82
C GLN A 328 7.79 20.80 -23.97
N GLN A 329 7.01 19.88 -24.53
CA GLN A 329 5.88 19.29 -23.82
C GLN A 329 6.35 18.51 -22.59
N LEU A 330 7.39 17.69 -22.71
CA LEU A 330 7.91 16.90 -21.59
C LEU A 330 8.60 17.76 -20.52
N ILE A 331 9.42 18.73 -20.91
CA ILE A 331 10.10 19.65 -19.97
C ILE A 331 9.09 20.46 -19.13
N ARG A 332 7.95 20.84 -19.73
CA ARG A 332 6.87 21.60 -19.06
C ARG A 332 5.88 20.72 -18.30
N ASP A 333 5.85 19.41 -18.56
CA ASP A 333 4.89 18.47 -17.95
C ASP A 333 5.29 18.08 -16.52
N ASN A 334 4.30 17.91 -15.65
CA ASN A 334 4.50 17.56 -14.24
C ASN A 334 5.24 16.22 -14.02
N TYR A 335 5.17 15.31 -15.00
CA TYR A 335 5.77 13.97 -14.96
C TYR A 335 6.85 13.81 -16.04
N GLY A 336 6.64 14.38 -17.23
CA GLY A 336 7.57 14.27 -18.36
C GLY A 336 8.99 14.78 -18.08
N ASN A 337 9.14 15.78 -17.21
CA ASN A 337 10.44 16.33 -16.83
C ASN A 337 11.34 15.29 -16.12
N TYR A 338 10.74 14.39 -15.33
CA TYR A 338 11.47 13.30 -14.67
C TYR A 338 11.96 12.28 -15.69
N VAL A 339 11.15 11.95 -16.70
CA VAL A 339 11.55 11.05 -17.80
C VAL A 339 12.70 11.66 -18.61
N VAL A 340 12.66 12.94 -18.96
CA VAL A 340 13.78 13.62 -19.65
C VAL A 340 15.05 13.63 -18.78
N SER A 341 14.92 13.87 -17.47
CA SER A 341 16.03 13.73 -16.50
C SER A 341 16.52 12.27 -16.39
N LYS A 342 15.67 11.25 -16.59
CA LYS A 342 16.09 9.85 -16.55
C LYS A 342 16.77 9.42 -17.85
N ILE A 343 16.31 9.87 -19.03
CA ILE A 343 17.01 9.70 -20.32
C ILE A 343 18.44 10.27 -20.23
N LEU A 344 18.59 11.52 -19.77
CA LEU A 344 19.91 12.13 -19.52
C LEU A 344 20.79 11.33 -18.55
N GLY A 345 20.18 10.60 -17.61
CA GLY A 345 20.89 9.80 -16.61
C GLY A 345 21.21 8.37 -17.05
N THR A 346 20.71 7.89 -18.19
CA THR A 346 20.86 6.48 -18.62
C THR A 346 21.47 6.30 -20.00
N LEU A 347 21.56 7.34 -20.85
CA LEU A 347 22.18 7.23 -22.16
C LEU A 347 23.72 7.08 -22.10
N PRO A 348 24.33 6.21 -22.95
CA PRO A 348 25.77 6.19 -23.22
C PRO A 348 26.33 7.51 -23.76
N ASP A 349 27.64 7.69 -23.75
CA ASP A 349 28.30 8.98 -24.06
C ASP A 349 27.91 9.61 -25.39
N ALA A 350 27.94 8.86 -26.49
CA ALA A 350 27.63 9.39 -27.82
C ALA A 350 26.17 9.84 -27.95
N ASP A 351 25.24 9.08 -27.36
CA ASP A 351 23.81 9.36 -27.43
C ASP A 351 23.39 10.46 -26.44
N HIS A 352 24.03 10.52 -25.27
CA HIS A 352 23.90 11.65 -24.35
C HIS A 352 24.33 12.96 -25.02
N ALA A 353 25.49 12.99 -25.69
CA ALA A 353 25.96 14.18 -26.40
C ALA A 353 24.99 14.61 -27.52
N LEU A 354 24.46 13.67 -28.30
CA LEU A 354 23.44 13.92 -29.33
C LEU A 354 22.14 14.47 -28.71
N PHE A 355 21.68 13.90 -27.60
CA PHE A 355 20.46 14.32 -26.92
C PHE A 355 20.61 15.70 -26.29
N VAL A 356 21.73 15.99 -25.60
CA VAL A 356 22.06 17.30 -25.02
C VAL A 356 22.09 18.38 -26.11
N ALA A 357 22.70 18.12 -27.26
CA ALA A 357 22.76 19.06 -28.38
C ALA A 357 21.37 19.42 -28.96
N ARG A 358 20.38 18.53 -28.81
CA ARG A 358 18.97 18.78 -29.18
C ARG A 358 18.13 19.35 -28.04
N LEU A 359 18.46 19.03 -26.79
CA LEU A 359 17.75 19.46 -25.59
C LEU A 359 18.08 20.91 -25.18
N GLN A 360 19.34 21.35 -25.35
CA GLN A 360 19.79 22.66 -24.89
C GLN A 360 18.94 23.84 -25.42
N PRO A 361 18.61 23.94 -26.72
CA PRO A 361 17.75 25.02 -27.23
C PRO A 361 16.32 24.99 -26.67
N GLU A 362 15.84 23.82 -26.23
CA GLU A 362 14.53 23.67 -25.62
C GLU A 362 14.53 24.03 -24.14
N MET A 363 15.61 23.72 -23.41
CA MET A 363 15.83 24.19 -22.04
C MET A 363 15.89 25.71 -21.99
N ASP A 364 16.60 26.37 -22.90
CA ASP A 364 16.67 27.84 -22.98
C ASP A 364 15.33 28.51 -23.32
N ARG A 365 14.45 27.82 -24.07
CA ARG A 365 13.06 28.23 -24.26
C ARG A 365 12.21 28.03 -23.00
N ALA A 366 12.38 26.91 -22.31
CA ALA A 366 11.61 26.55 -21.11
C ALA A 366 11.96 27.40 -19.88
N ARG A 367 13.21 27.88 -19.75
CA ARG A 367 13.66 28.80 -18.68
C ARG A 367 12.80 30.06 -18.49
N LYS A 368 11.99 30.45 -19.49
CA LYS A 368 11.08 31.60 -19.44
C LYS A 368 9.70 31.31 -18.82
N SER A 369 9.34 30.04 -18.64
CA SER A 369 7.99 29.62 -18.20
C SER A 369 7.97 28.46 -17.19
N VAL A 370 9.07 27.71 -17.04
CA VAL A 370 9.20 26.58 -16.10
C VAL A 370 10.01 27.02 -14.89
N GLY A 371 9.60 26.59 -13.69
CA GLY A 371 10.28 26.95 -12.45
C GLY A 371 11.68 26.33 -12.38
N ALA A 372 12.70 27.13 -12.03
CA ALA A 372 14.10 26.70 -12.02
C ALA A 372 14.38 25.38 -11.26
N LYS A 373 13.60 25.06 -10.22
CA LYS A 373 13.70 23.79 -9.47
C LYS A 373 13.38 22.55 -10.31
N GLN A 374 12.52 22.66 -11.32
CA GLN A 374 12.18 21.57 -12.24
C GLN A 374 13.28 21.39 -13.31
N LEU A 375 13.90 22.49 -13.75
CA LEU A 375 14.97 22.45 -14.74
C LEU A 375 16.30 21.95 -14.17
N ALA A 376 16.63 22.31 -12.92
CA ALA A 376 17.93 22.01 -12.30
C ALA A 376 18.33 20.51 -12.34
N ALA A 377 17.38 19.59 -12.22
CA ALA A 377 17.63 18.14 -12.26
C ALA A 377 17.90 17.60 -13.68
N MET A 378 17.58 18.36 -14.72
CA MET A 378 18.01 18.11 -16.11
C MET A 378 19.33 18.83 -16.38
N GLU A 379 19.43 20.12 -16.03
CA GLU A 379 20.64 20.93 -16.22
C GLU A 379 21.88 20.29 -15.57
N LEU A 380 21.77 19.74 -14.35
CA LEU A 380 22.85 19.02 -13.69
C LEU A 380 23.35 17.84 -14.54
N LYS A 381 22.43 16.99 -15.05
CA LYS A 381 22.77 15.78 -15.83
C LYS A 381 23.22 16.07 -17.27
N MET A 382 22.98 17.28 -17.77
CA MET A 382 23.54 17.74 -19.05
C MET A 382 25.04 18.08 -18.93
N HIS A 383 25.51 18.47 -17.74
CA HIS A 383 26.88 18.98 -17.53
C HIS A 383 27.77 18.05 -16.66
N ASN A 384 27.24 17.50 -15.57
CA ASN A 384 27.95 16.64 -14.62
C ASN A 384 27.30 15.25 -14.53
N ARG A 385 27.94 14.21 -15.10
CA ARG A 385 27.54 12.81 -14.87
C ARG A 385 28.24 12.13 -13.69
N CYS A 386 29.38 12.64 -13.21
CA CYS A 386 30.21 11.96 -12.19
C CYS A 386 29.58 11.83 -10.79
N ASP A 387 28.74 12.76 -10.35
CA ASP A 387 28.35 12.87 -8.93
C ASP A 387 27.13 12.01 -8.52
N ILE A 388 26.56 11.25 -9.47
CA ILE A 388 25.16 10.78 -9.41
C ILE A 388 24.97 9.53 -8.53
N GLU A 389 25.93 8.60 -8.47
CA GLU A 389 25.81 7.35 -7.69
C GLU A 389 25.59 7.58 -6.18
N THR A 390 26.04 8.74 -5.67
CA THR A 390 25.91 9.13 -4.27
C THR A 390 24.50 9.67 -3.96
N PHE A 391 23.81 10.22 -4.97
CA PHE A 391 22.52 10.91 -4.77
C PHE A 391 21.31 9.98 -4.87
N GLU A 392 21.27 9.06 -5.85
CA GLU A 392 20.09 8.19 -6.02
C GLU A 392 19.92 7.18 -4.85
N ARG A 393 21.01 6.79 -4.16
CA ARG A 393 20.96 5.98 -2.92
C ARG A 393 20.17 6.64 -1.78
N GLY A 394 20.02 7.97 -1.79
CA GLY A 394 19.20 8.70 -0.82
C GLY A 394 17.68 8.56 -1.03
N PHE A 395 17.25 8.12 -2.21
CA PHE A 395 15.84 7.97 -2.58
C PHE A 395 15.40 6.54 -2.87
N THR A 396 16.33 5.59 -3.03
CA THR A 396 16.05 4.14 -3.00
C THR A 396 15.72 3.65 -1.58
N GLY A 397 14.69 4.22 -0.97
CA GLY A 397 14.11 3.70 0.26
C GLY A 397 13.41 2.38 0.00
N ASP A 398 13.90 1.32 0.64
CA ASP A 398 13.31 -0.01 0.76
C ASP A 398 11.76 0.03 0.78
N PRO A 399 11.07 -0.52 -0.24
CA PRO A 399 9.63 -0.37 -0.39
C PRO A 399 8.84 -1.06 0.74
N ASP A 400 9.34 -2.17 1.27
CA ASP A 400 8.65 -2.95 2.30
C ASP A 400 8.55 -2.16 3.62
N LYS A 401 9.49 -1.23 3.87
CA LYS A 401 9.47 -0.36 5.06
C LYS A 401 8.49 0.82 4.98
N ARG A 402 7.92 1.13 3.81
CA ARG A 402 6.82 2.10 3.67
C ARG A 402 5.43 1.46 3.64
N ALA A 403 5.34 0.12 3.59
CA ALA A 403 4.12 -0.60 3.25
C ALA A 403 3.08 -0.73 4.39
N ASN A 404 3.44 -0.45 5.65
CA ASN A 404 2.67 -0.79 6.85
C ASN A 404 1.86 0.37 7.50
N GLY A 405 1.63 1.47 6.78
CA GLY A 405 0.73 2.55 7.20
C GLY A 405 -0.57 2.56 6.38
N PRO A 406 -1.74 2.88 6.97
CA PRO A 406 -2.97 3.07 6.19
C PRO A 406 -2.86 4.30 5.27
N PRO A 407 -3.53 4.33 4.11
CA PRO A 407 -3.45 5.42 3.15
C PRO A 407 -4.16 6.69 3.65
N GLY A 408 -3.47 7.44 4.51
CA GLY A 408 -3.93 8.73 5.02
C GLY A 408 -4.03 9.81 3.95
N ARG A 409 -5.04 10.68 4.05
CA ARG A 409 -5.29 11.81 3.13
C ARG A 409 -4.04 12.65 2.87
N ALA A 410 -3.91 13.14 1.65
CA ALA A 410 -2.87 14.08 1.26
C ALA A 410 -2.80 15.27 2.24
N ARG A 411 -1.59 15.62 2.68
CA ARG A 411 -1.31 16.81 3.49
C ARG A 411 -0.72 17.89 2.60
N ASP A 412 -1.35 19.06 2.59
CA ASP A 412 -0.80 20.25 1.93
C ASP A 412 0.54 20.65 2.55
N VAL A 413 1.59 20.68 1.74
CA VAL A 413 2.93 21.12 2.17
C VAL A 413 2.98 22.65 2.16
N ARG A 414 2.51 23.28 3.25
CA ARG A 414 2.82 24.70 3.51
C ARG A 414 4.31 24.85 3.81
N THR A 415 5.07 25.42 2.88
CA THR A 415 6.48 25.75 3.08
C THR A 415 6.65 26.88 4.09
N PRO A 416 7.55 26.77 5.09
CA PRO A 416 7.83 27.86 6.02
C PRO A 416 8.65 28.97 5.34
N VAL A 417 8.24 30.22 5.53
CA VAL A 417 9.02 31.40 5.14
C VAL A 417 10.13 31.61 6.17
N ARG A 418 11.36 31.89 5.72
CA ARG A 418 12.43 32.50 6.54
C ARG A 418 12.91 33.78 5.88
N GLY A 419 12.99 34.84 6.68
CA GLY A 419 13.41 36.17 6.24
C GLY A 419 14.92 36.33 6.09
N SER A 420 15.32 37.45 5.48
CA SER A 420 16.70 37.85 5.25
C SER A 420 17.40 38.40 6.51
N GLY A 421 18.69 38.14 6.64
CA GLY A 421 19.60 38.70 7.65
C GLY A 421 20.98 39.01 7.03
N HIS A 422 21.77 39.89 7.64
CA HIS A 422 22.94 40.52 7.00
C HIS A 422 24.32 39.88 7.35
N ARG A 423 25.34 40.33 6.59
CA ARG A 423 26.75 39.89 6.56
C ARG A 423 27.53 40.17 7.86
N ASN A 424 28.56 39.35 8.15
CA ASN A 424 30.01 39.69 8.19
C ASN A 424 30.82 38.70 9.06
N GLY A 425 32.14 38.52 8.81
CA GLY A 425 33.08 38.01 9.84
C GLY A 425 34.06 36.86 9.49
N ILE A 426 35.13 37.17 8.74
CA ILE A 426 36.56 36.75 8.87
C ILE A 426 36.96 35.36 9.50
N ASN A 427 37.73 34.60 8.68
CA ASN A 427 38.73 33.50 8.88
C ASN A 427 39.62 33.48 10.19
N PRO A 428 40.53 32.49 10.43
CA PRO A 428 40.59 31.03 10.11
C PRO A 428 41.16 30.12 11.28
N GLN A 429 41.58 28.87 10.97
CA GLN A 429 42.42 27.92 11.77
C GLN A 429 41.73 27.17 12.96
N ALA A 430 42.07 25.93 13.36
CA ALA A 430 43.09 24.95 12.93
C ALA A 430 42.57 23.47 13.00
N GLN A 431 43.41 22.48 12.64
CA GLN A 431 43.23 21.01 12.81
C GLN A 431 44.23 20.45 13.87
N PRO A 432 44.46 19.12 14.06
CA PRO A 432 43.63 17.90 13.99
C PRO A 432 43.72 17.04 15.31
N PHE A 433 43.37 15.74 15.23
CA PHE A 433 43.51 14.64 16.22
C PHE A 433 42.51 14.65 17.41
N GLY A 434 42.05 13.51 17.94
CA GLY A 434 42.25 12.10 17.55
C GLY A 434 41.29 11.14 18.30
N VAL A 435 41.19 9.87 17.87
CA VAL A 435 40.36 8.82 18.52
C VAL A 435 41.14 8.17 19.68
N PRO A 436 40.49 7.67 20.76
CA PRO A 436 39.97 6.28 20.73
C PRO A 436 38.73 5.96 21.61
N SER A 437 38.10 4.81 21.30
CA SER A 437 37.44 3.82 22.18
C SER A 437 36.47 4.19 23.33
N GLY A 438 35.32 3.51 23.35
CA GLY A 438 34.65 3.08 24.60
C GLY A 438 33.19 3.55 24.79
N PRO A 439 32.24 2.68 25.23
CA PRO A 439 30.84 3.04 25.38
C PRO A 439 30.46 3.53 26.78
N ALA A 440 29.45 4.41 26.88
CA ALA A 440 28.82 4.79 28.14
C ALA A 440 27.30 4.99 27.97
N TYR A 441 26.51 4.49 28.95
CA TYR A 441 25.05 4.51 28.94
C TYR A 441 24.51 5.64 29.83
N ARG A 442 23.80 6.62 29.25
CA ARG A 442 22.81 7.53 29.89
C ARG A 442 22.01 8.21 28.76
N GLY A 443 20.70 8.47 28.86
CA GLY A 443 19.79 8.31 29.99
C GLY A 443 19.38 9.65 30.57
N SER A 444 18.28 10.23 30.08
CA SER A 444 17.59 11.37 30.71
C SER A 444 16.10 11.41 30.31
N PHE A 445 15.31 12.18 31.05
CA PHE A 445 13.85 12.12 31.11
C PHE A 445 13.14 13.15 30.22
N GLY A 446 11.86 12.89 29.92
CA GLY A 446 10.92 13.84 29.32
C GLY A 446 9.49 13.31 29.39
N GLY A 447 8.78 13.59 30.48
CA GLY A 447 7.41 13.09 30.72
C GLY A 447 6.33 14.16 30.54
N VAL A 448 5.17 13.78 30.02
CA VAL A 448 3.93 14.57 30.00
C VAL A 448 2.77 13.65 30.38
N ALA A 449 1.84 14.14 31.21
CA ALA A 449 0.68 13.39 31.70
C ALA A 449 -0.61 13.74 30.93
N PRO A 450 -1.59 12.81 30.83
CA PRO A 450 -2.91 13.09 30.26
C PRO A 450 -3.84 13.76 31.30
N ALA A 451 -4.78 14.60 30.81
CA ALA A 451 -5.82 15.22 31.63
C ALA A 451 -7.14 14.43 31.56
N GLY A 452 -7.91 14.45 32.66
CA GLY A 452 -9.25 13.86 32.75
C GLY A 452 -10.37 14.80 32.28
N PRO A 453 -11.62 14.31 32.17
CA PRO A 453 -12.75 15.06 31.64
C PRO A 453 -13.45 15.94 32.68
N GLY A 454 -14.11 17.01 32.21
CA GLY A 454 -15.04 17.84 32.98
C GLY A 454 -16.20 18.30 32.10
N ALA A 455 -17.41 18.37 32.66
CA ALA A 455 -18.63 18.73 31.95
C ALA A 455 -19.02 20.21 32.17
N GLY A 456 -19.70 20.82 31.19
CA GLY A 456 -20.24 22.17 31.28
C GLY A 456 -21.12 22.49 30.07
N ALA A 457 -22.26 23.18 30.29
CA ALA A 457 -23.26 23.45 29.27
C ALA A 457 -23.14 24.86 28.66
N GLY A 458 -23.59 25.04 27.42
CA GLY A 458 -23.69 26.33 26.75
C GLY A 458 -24.63 26.28 25.53
N GLN A 459 -25.48 27.29 25.37
CA GLN A 459 -26.46 27.39 24.26
C GLN A 459 -25.86 28.02 22.99
N PRO A 460 -26.42 27.77 21.79
CA PRO A 460 -25.82 28.18 20.53
C PRO A 460 -26.04 29.67 20.18
N ALA A 461 -24.99 30.32 19.68
CA ALA A 461 -25.04 31.66 19.10
C ALA A 461 -25.34 31.61 17.58
N ARG A 462 -25.93 32.70 17.04
CA ARG A 462 -26.46 32.77 15.67
C ARG A 462 -25.38 33.06 14.61
N SER A 463 -25.57 32.53 13.40
CA SER A 463 -24.87 32.96 12.19
C SER A 463 -25.73 33.96 11.38
N PRO A 464 -25.14 34.99 10.73
CA PRO A 464 -25.89 35.97 9.93
C PRO A 464 -26.13 35.52 8.48
N LEU A 465 -27.25 36.00 7.91
CA LEU A 465 -27.58 35.89 6.47
C LEU A 465 -27.05 37.10 5.68
N PRO A 466 -26.76 36.94 4.38
CA PRO A 466 -26.83 38.02 3.40
C PRO A 466 -28.16 37.99 2.62
N ARG A 467 -28.81 39.16 2.50
CA ARG A 467 -29.76 39.49 1.41
C ARG A 467 -28.93 40.06 0.23
N GLY A 468 -29.37 40.08 -1.03
CA GLY A 468 -30.61 39.62 -1.66
C GLY A 468 -31.07 40.57 -2.79
N GLY A 469 -31.56 40.03 -3.90
CA GLY A 469 -32.04 40.79 -5.08
C GLY A 469 -31.09 40.73 -6.30
N SER A 470 -31.56 40.86 -7.55
CA SER A 470 -32.96 41.00 -8.02
C SER A 470 -33.16 40.62 -9.49
N ALA A 471 -34.36 40.08 -9.78
CA ALA A 471 -35.15 40.15 -11.03
C ALA A 471 -34.52 39.88 -12.42
N GLY A 472 -35.19 38.99 -13.17
CA GLY A 472 -35.06 38.82 -14.63
C GLY A 472 -36.06 37.77 -15.11
N ALA A 473 -37.06 38.17 -15.90
CA ALA A 473 -38.18 37.31 -16.31
C ALA A 473 -38.15 36.95 -17.81
N GLY A 474 -38.71 35.79 -18.17
CA GLY A 474 -38.91 35.37 -19.55
C GLY A 474 -39.66 34.04 -19.60
N ALA A 475 -40.79 33.98 -20.32
CA ALA A 475 -41.67 32.80 -20.36
C ALA A 475 -42.27 32.58 -21.76
N SER A 476 -42.32 31.31 -22.19
CA SER A 476 -43.13 30.72 -23.28
C SER A 476 -42.91 29.20 -23.18
N ALA A 477 -43.90 28.35 -22.89
CA ALA A 477 -44.97 27.87 -23.78
C ALA A 477 -44.39 27.20 -25.06
N ALA A 478 -44.48 25.86 -25.22
CA ALA A 478 -45.64 25.05 -25.67
C ALA A 478 -45.82 25.09 -27.21
N ALA A 479 -46.29 24.08 -27.95
CA ALA A 479 -46.48 22.61 -27.82
C ALA A 479 -46.70 22.04 -29.27
N ASP A 480 -47.16 20.83 -29.64
CA ASP A 480 -47.67 19.61 -28.97
C ASP A 480 -47.63 18.40 -29.96
N GLY A 481 -48.04 17.20 -29.54
CA GLY A 481 -48.41 16.05 -30.40
C GLY A 481 -47.31 14.98 -30.66
N GLN A 482 -47.51 13.67 -30.48
CA GLN A 482 -48.50 12.69 -31.04
C GLN A 482 -48.03 12.01 -32.35
N GLU A 483 -48.23 10.71 -32.61
CA GLU A 483 -48.64 9.54 -31.79
C GLU A 483 -48.42 8.21 -32.60
N ARG A 484 -48.60 7.04 -31.97
CA ARG A 484 -48.95 5.72 -32.59
C ARG A 484 -47.91 4.96 -33.46
N THR A 485 -47.95 3.63 -33.63
CA THR A 485 -48.18 2.44 -32.73
C THR A 485 -47.95 1.13 -33.53
N GLN A 486 -47.94 -0.03 -32.85
CA GLN A 486 -48.29 -1.40 -33.30
C GLN A 486 -47.17 -2.40 -33.66
N SER A 487 -47.46 -3.67 -33.31
CA SER A 487 -46.78 -4.96 -33.57
C SER A 487 -47.88 -6.05 -33.65
N PRO A 488 -47.64 -7.36 -33.93
CA PRO A 488 -46.48 -8.08 -34.50
C PRO A 488 -46.93 -8.67 -35.89
N PRO A 489 -47.03 -9.99 -36.25
CA PRO A 489 -46.33 -11.22 -35.87
C PRO A 489 -45.89 -12.19 -37.03
N ALA A 490 -45.04 -13.16 -36.65
CA ALA A 490 -44.86 -14.57 -37.11
C ALA A 490 -45.32 -15.11 -38.49
N THR A 491 -44.47 -15.94 -39.13
CA THR A 491 -44.79 -17.37 -39.47
C THR A 491 -43.59 -18.26 -39.92
N ASN A 492 -43.52 -19.46 -39.33
CA ASN A 492 -43.12 -20.83 -39.78
C ASN A 492 -42.11 -21.16 -40.93
N GLY A 493 -41.36 -22.26 -40.70
CA GLY A 493 -40.64 -23.12 -41.68
C GLY A 493 -39.26 -23.58 -41.15
N VAL A 494 -38.93 -24.83 -40.73
CA VAL A 494 -39.29 -26.25 -41.01
C VAL A 494 -38.33 -26.95 -42.00
N ASN A 495 -37.87 -28.16 -41.63
CA ASN A 495 -36.82 -29.03 -42.23
C ASN A 495 -35.36 -28.51 -42.08
N GLY A 496 -34.33 -29.33 -41.79
CA GLY A 496 -34.29 -30.72 -41.31
C GLY A 496 -33.42 -31.67 -42.16
N HIS A 497 -32.36 -32.26 -41.56
CA HIS A 497 -31.78 -33.57 -41.90
C HIS A 497 -30.71 -33.97 -40.87
N ALA A 498 -30.34 -35.27 -40.81
CA ALA A 498 -29.35 -35.81 -39.89
C ALA A 498 -28.33 -36.71 -40.58
N PHE A 499 -27.05 -36.60 -40.18
CA PHE A 499 -25.96 -37.58 -40.23
C PHE A 499 -24.91 -37.10 -39.18
N GLY A 500 -24.15 -37.93 -38.48
CA GLY A 500 -24.05 -39.39 -38.54
C GLY A 500 -22.62 -39.84 -38.87
N GLY A 501 -21.81 -40.13 -37.86
CA GLY A 501 -20.45 -40.62 -38.03
C GLY A 501 -19.58 -40.37 -36.79
N ALA A 502 -18.87 -41.40 -36.31
CA ALA A 502 -17.91 -41.32 -35.22
C ALA A 502 -16.66 -42.12 -35.59
N SER A 503 -15.47 -41.55 -35.33
CA SER A 503 -14.15 -42.19 -35.18
C SER A 503 -13.19 -41.16 -34.62
#